data_AF-A0AAU9TAW5-F1
#
_entry.id   AF-A0AAU9TAW5-F1
#
_cell.length_a   1.000
_cell.length_b   1.000
_cell.length_c   1.000
_cell.angle_alpha   90.00
_cell.angle_beta   90.00
_cell.angle_gamma   90.00
#
_symmetry.space_group_name_H-M   'P 1'
#
loop_
_entity.id
_entity.type
_entity.pdbx_description
1 polymer ?
#
loop_
_entity_poly.entity_id
_entity_poly.type
_entity_poly.pdbx_seq_one_letter_code
_entity_poly.pdbx_strand_id
1 'polypeptide(L)'
;MAVFTSPINSYQAKMEQGTLGFPVTELSAIFVDDQIIIFATMELPTSSYTLYHVCQDGPVSGDSLGLHEICGSHLQSMGTLNLTLGIMMPLGFMCARYLKEVGPRADPLWFYPHVSIQTSAYLIGTAAGATGIILGIKSSGVQQSCHLGIGITLFSLGLLQALILLLQHAYFKTGWKESKYRYTWNMFHHVTGYIILLLSFANIWGGFKVLKPAKEWMIAYGAVFGGLILSSLLLEAWKRVRGGKIDHGV
;
A
#
# COMPACT_ATOMS: atom_id res chain seq x y z
N MET A 1 -4.82 -35.74 2.21
CA MET A 1 -3.91 -35.03 1.28
C MET A 1 -2.58 -34.83 1.96
N ALA A 2 -1.48 -35.18 1.31
CA ALA A 2 -0.15 -34.81 1.79
C ALA A 2 0.19 -33.41 1.28
N VAL A 3 0.81 -32.58 2.12
CA VAL A 3 1.26 -31.24 1.74
C VAL A 3 2.75 -31.17 2.04
N PHE A 4 3.53 -30.83 1.03
CA PHE A 4 4.97 -30.74 1.12
C PHE A 4 5.48 -29.61 0.22
N THR A 5 6.67 -29.12 0.53
CA THR A 5 7.37 -28.15 -0.32
C THR A 5 8.09 -28.86 -1.46
N SER A 6 8.10 -28.24 -2.64
CA SER A 6 8.81 -28.75 -3.82
C SER A 6 9.63 -27.61 -4.44
N PRO A 7 10.97 -27.69 -4.48
CA PRO A 7 11.80 -26.68 -5.12
C PRO A 7 11.68 -26.76 -6.64
N ILE A 8 11.37 -25.64 -7.28
CA ILE A 8 11.30 -25.53 -8.75
C ILE A 8 12.62 -24.96 -9.25
N ASN A 9 13.48 -25.84 -9.76
CA ASN A 9 14.83 -25.48 -10.21
C ASN A 9 15.01 -25.54 -11.74
N SER A 10 13.95 -25.91 -12.47
CA SER A 10 13.96 -26.01 -13.93
C SER A 10 12.55 -25.84 -14.50
N TYR A 11 12.45 -25.64 -15.82
CA TYR A 11 11.18 -25.63 -16.56
C TYR A 11 10.51 -27.01 -16.67
N GLN A 12 11.20 -28.07 -16.24
CA GLN A 12 10.66 -29.42 -16.10
C GLN A 12 10.46 -29.70 -14.61
N ALA A 13 9.62 -28.89 -13.97
CA ALA A 13 9.35 -29.01 -12.55
C ALA A 13 8.77 -30.38 -12.24
N LYS A 14 9.45 -31.14 -11.38
CA LYS A 14 8.90 -32.34 -10.75
C LYS A 14 8.43 -31.94 -9.37
N MET A 15 7.19 -32.27 -9.01
CA MET A 15 6.60 -31.99 -7.70
C MET A 15 7.13 -32.96 -6.66
N GLU A 16 8.46 -33.02 -6.52
CA GLU A 16 9.17 -33.88 -5.58
C GLU A 16 9.38 -33.14 -4.27
N GLN A 17 9.18 -33.83 -3.15
CA GLN A 17 9.40 -33.26 -1.84
C GLN A 17 10.86 -32.80 -1.68
N GLY A 18 11.05 -31.52 -1.34
CA GLY A 18 12.35 -30.93 -1.16
C GLY A 18 12.32 -29.67 -0.31
N THR A 19 13.49 -29.18 0.06
CA THR A 19 13.64 -27.99 0.92
C THR A 19 13.70 -26.74 0.05
N LEU A 20 13.03 -25.66 0.49
CA LEU A 20 13.07 -24.36 -0.18
C LEU A 20 14.25 -23.52 0.34
N GLY A 21 14.58 -22.44 -0.37
CA GLY A 21 15.59 -21.47 0.08
C GLY A 21 15.19 -20.64 1.31
N PHE A 22 14.01 -20.88 1.88
CA PHE A 22 13.49 -20.22 3.07
C PHE A 22 12.63 -21.20 3.89
N PRO A 23 12.51 -21.00 5.22
CA PRO A 23 11.70 -21.85 6.08
C PRO A 23 10.21 -21.73 5.74
N VAL A 24 9.52 -22.86 5.69
CA VAL A 24 8.06 -22.95 5.56
C VAL A 24 7.52 -23.88 6.63
N THR A 25 6.51 -23.43 7.36
CA THR A 25 5.87 -24.12 8.48
C THR A 25 4.35 -24.15 8.31
N GLU A 26 3.65 -24.87 9.20
CA GLU A 26 2.17 -24.93 9.23
C GLU A 26 1.51 -25.37 7.91
N LEU A 27 2.19 -26.24 7.14
CA LEU A 27 1.66 -26.79 5.91
C LEU A 27 0.38 -27.59 6.16
N SER A 28 -0.71 -27.16 5.54
CA SER A 28 -1.97 -27.89 5.54
C SER A 28 -2.74 -27.62 4.25
N ALA A 29 -3.73 -28.45 3.95
CA ALA A 29 -4.60 -28.23 2.81
C ALA A 29 -6.01 -28.75 3.09
N ILE A 30 -6.99 -28.10 2.48
CA ILE A 30 -8.37 -28.55 2.46
C ILE A 30 -8.82 -28.72 1.02
N PHE A 31 -9.71 -29.67 0.79
CA PHE A 31 -10.39 -29.87 -0.47
C PHE A 31 -11.88 -29.59 -0.27
N VAL A 32 -12.37 -28.52 -0.90
CA VAL A 32 -13.76 -28.05 -0.77
C VAL A 32 -14.20 -27.50 -2.13
N ASP A 33 -15.42 -27.83 -2.56
CA ASP A 33 -16.03 -27.34 -3.81
C ASP A 33 -15.14 -27.53 -5.06
N ASP A 34 -14.56 -28.72 -5.23
CA ASP A 34 -13.60 -29.06 -6.30
C ASP A 34 -12.31 -28.20 -6.33
N GLN A 35 -12.01 -27.49 -5.23
CA GLN A 35 -10.80 -26.69 -5.08
C GLN A 35 -9.90 -27.24 -3.99
N ILE A 36 -8.59 -27.25 -4.27
CA ILE A 36 -7.56 -27.48 -3.26
C ILE A 36 -7.08 -26.11 -2.76
N ILE A 37 -7.22 -25.86 -1.45
CA ILE A 37 -6.69 -24.67 -0.79
C ILE A 37 -5.53 -25.11 0.09
N ILE A 38 -4.34 -24.60 -0.17
CA ILE A 38 -3.11 -24.87 0.59
C ILE A 38 -2.84 -23.71 1.54
N PHE A 39 -2.58 -24.02 2.80
CA PHE A 39 -2.12 -23.07 3.81
C PHE A 39 -0.65 -23.36 4.13
N ALA A 40 0.16 -22.31 4.22
CA ALA A 40 1.56 -22.39 4.55
C ALA A 40 2.00 -21.07 5.20
N THR A 41 2.86 -21.15 6.20
CA THR A 41 3.50 -20.00 6.85
C THR A 41 4.94 -19.92 6.38
N MET A 42 5.33 -18.81 5.75
CA MET A 42 6.68 -18.62 5.20
C MET A 42 7.45 -17.61 6.04
N GLU A 43 8.67 -17.94 6.45
CA GLU A 43 9.58 -16.96 7.06
C GLU A 43 10.37 -16.24 5.97
N LEU A 44 10.19 -14.93 5.88
CA LEU A 44 10.88 -14.13 4.87
C LEU A 44 12.32 -13.80 5.30
N PRO A 45 13.33 -13.92 4.41
CA PRO A 45 14.69 -13.54 4.72
C PRO A 45 14.76 -12.06 5.14
N THR A 46 15.41 -11.77 6.26
CA THR A 46 15.50 -10.42 6.85
C THR A 46 16.18 -9.38 5.94
N SER A 47 16.84 -9.81 4.87
CA SER A 47 17.56 -8.95 3.92
C SER A 47 16.70 -8.42 2.77
N SER A 48 15.47 -8.90 2.57
CA SER A 48 14.59 -8.45 1.49
C SER A 48 13.19 -8.10 1.98
N TYR A 49 12.80 -6.84 1.78
CA TYR A 49 11.42 -6.36 1.97
C TYR A 49 10.51 -6.66 0.77
N THR A 50 11.02 -7.42 -0.20
CA THR A 50 10.37 -7.68 -1.48
C THR A 50 10.17 -9.18 -1.67
N LEU A 51 8.91 -9.60 -1.63
CA LEU A 51 8.49 -10.95 -2.01
C LEU A 51 7.93 -10.92 -3.43
N TYR A 52 8.54 -11.69 -4.32
CA TYR A 52 7.94 -12.02 -5.60
C TYR A 52 7.03 -13.24 -5.43
N HIS A 53 5.76 -13.09 -5.79
CA HIS A 53 4.81 -14.21 -5.87
C HIS A 53 4.37 -14.38 -7.32
N VAL A 54 4.05 -15.59 -7.73
CA VAL A 54 3.55 -15.88 -9.08
C VAL A 54 2.20 -16.57 -9.00
N CYS A 55 1.31 -16.28 -9.95
CA CYS A 55 0.03 -16.97 -10.08
C CYS A 55 -0.01 -17.67 -11.44
N GLN A 56 -0.12 -19.00 -11.45
CA GLN A 56 -0.13 -19.78 -12.68
C GLN A 56 -1.32 -20.73 -12.67
N ASP A 57 -1.95 -20.92 -13.82
CA ASP A 57 -2.84 -22.05 -14.09
C ASP A 57 -2.13 -22.98 -15.09
N GLY A 58 -2.53 -24.25 -15.10
CA GLY A 58 -1.92 -25.26 -15.96
C GLY A 58 -2.71 -26.58 -15.96
N PRO A 59 -2.54 -27.41 -17.00
CA PRO A 59 -3.23 -28.69 -17.08
C PRO A 59 -2.75 -29.63 -15.97
N VAL A 60 -3.68 -30.40 -15.41
CA VAL A 60 -3.38 -31.45 -14.43
C VAL A 60 -3.91 -32.77 -14.95
N SER A 61 -3.07 -33.81 -14.98
CA SER A 61 -3.45 -35.15 -15.40
C SER A 61 -3.07 -36.16 -14.33
N GLY A 62 -4.07 -36.71 -13.63
CA GLY A 62 -3.84 -37.48 -12.41
C GLY A 62 -3.11 -36.65 -11.35
N ASP A 63 -1.97 -37.14 -10.89
CA ASP A 63 -1.10 -36.45 -9.93
C ASP A 63 0.00 -35.60 -10.61
N SER A 64 0.02 -35.52 -11.94
CA SER A 64 1.05 -34.80 -12.69
C SER A 64 0.59 -33.42 -13.15
N LEU A 65 1.34 -32.38 -12.76
CA LEU A 65 1.20 -31.05 -13.35
C LEU A 65 1.81 -31.05 -14.74
N GLY A 66 1.02 -30.68 -15.75
CA GLY A 66 1.47 -30.50 -17.11
C GLY A 66 2.07 -29.11 -17.34
N LEU A 67 2.82 -28.97 -18.43
CA LEU A 67 3.38 -27.70 -18.84
C LEU A 67 2.23 -26.72 -19.20
N HIS A 68 2.21 -25.55 -18.57
CA HIS A 68 1.35 -24.44 -18.97
C HIS A 68 2.06 -23.57 -20.02
N GLU A 69 1.34 -22.69 -20.71
CA GLU A 69 1.95 -21.80 -21.69
C GLU A 69 3.02 -20.93 -21.02
N ILE A 70 4.25 -20.96 -21.53
CA ILE A 70 5.38 -20.17 -21.01
C ILE A 70 5.52 -18.83 -21.74
N CYS A 71 4.41 -18.25 -22.21
CA CYS A 71 4.40 -17.00 -22.96
C CYS A 71 3.29 -16.06 -22.47
N GLY A 72 3.36 -14.79 -22.91
CA GLY A 72 2.33 -13.80 -22.64
C GLY A 72 2.03 -13.59 -21.15
N SER A 73 0.75 -13.75 -20.78
CA SER A 73 0.24 -13.50 -19.42
C SER A 73 0.82 -14.42 -18.35
N HIS A 74 1.30 -15.62 -18.70
CA HIS A 74 1.85 -16.57 -17.72
C HIS A 74 3.22 -16.12 -17.18
N LEU A 75 4.08 -15.55 -18.05
CA LEU A 75 5.36 -14.96 -17.62
C LEU A 75 5.17 -13.63 -16.88
N GLN A 76 4.08 -12.92 -17.16
CA GLN A 76 3.78 -11.63 -16.54
C GLN A 76 2.97 -11.75 -15.24
N SER A 77 2.53 -12.95 -14.88
CA SER A 77 1.76 -13.20 -13.66
C SER A 77 2.67 -13.30 -12.43
N MET A 78 3.45 -12.23 -12.22
CA MET A 78 4.33 -12.06 -11.07
C MET A 78 3.91 -10.79 -10.32
N GLY A 79 3.73 -10.90 -9.01
CA GLY A 79 3.42 -9.79 -8.12
C GLY A 79 4.55 -9.55 -7.13
N THR A 80 4.74 -8.28 -6.78
CA THR A 80 5.76 -7.85 -5.81
C THR A 80 5.04 -7.32 -4.57
N LEU A 81 5.28 -7.91 -3.41
CA LEU A 81 4.76 -7.39 -2.13
C LEU A 81 5.87 -6.57 -1.45
N ASN A 82 5.63 -5.26 -1.26
CA ASN A 82 6.53 -4.35 -0.56
C ASN A 82 5.79 -3.61 0.57
N LEU A 83 6.29 -3.71 1.80
CA LEU A 83 5.68 -3.15 3.02
C LEU A 83 5.90 -1.65 3.23
N THR A 84 6.79 -1.02 2.47
CA THR A 84 7.07 0.42 2.60
C THR A 84 5.98 1.32 2.01
N LEU A 85 4.97 0.75 1.35
CA LEU A 85 3.98 1.51 0.59
C LEU A 85 2.87 2.12 1.46
N GLY A 86 2.48 1.44 2.54
CA GLY A 86 1.36 1.86 3.40
C GLY A 86 1.65 3.08 4.29
N ILE A 87 2.89 3.57 4.32
CA ILE A 87 3.32 4.69 5.17
C ILE A 87 3.54 6.01 4.41
N MET A 88 3.46 5.98 3.08
CA MET A 88 3.74 7.16 2.26
C MET A 88 2.69 8.26 2.48
N MET A 89 1.41 7.88 2.61
CA MET A 89 0.32 8.84 2.88
C MET A 89 0.53 9.66 4.17
N PRO A 90 0.76 9.02 5.35
CA PRO A 90 1.07 9.78 6.58
C PRO A 90 2.41 10.50 6.51
N LEU A 91 3.42 9.94 5.86
CA LEU A 91 4.71 10.61 5.72
C LEU A 91 4.61 11.92 4.92
N GLY A 92 3.95 11.88 3.76
CA GLY A 92 3.72 13.07 2.93
C GLY A 92 2.90 14.13 3.67
N PHE A 93 1.90 13.74 4.45
CA PHE A 93 1.15 14.65 5.33
C PHE A 93 2.07 15.31 6.38
N MET A 94 2.91 14.52 7.06
CA MET A 94 3.85 15.03 8.06
C MET A 94 4.85 16.02 7.45
N CYS A 95 5.38 15.74 6.25
CA CYS A 95 6.25 16.68 5.52
C CYS A 95 5.58 18.04 5.33
N ALA A 96 4.36 18.08 4.78
CA ALA A 96 3.64 19.34 4.57
C ALA A 96 3.35 20.07 5.87
N ARG A 97 2.98 19.34 6.93
CA ARG A 97 2.59 19.92 8.20
C ARG A 97 3.78 20.50 8.97
N TYR A 98 4.86 19.74 9.13
CA TYR A 98 5.92 20.07 10.09
C TYR A 98 7.10 20.78 9.45
N LEU A 99 7.45 20.49 8.19
CA LEU A 99 8.53 21.23 7.52
C LEU A 99 8.15 22.69 7.27
N LYS A 100 6.85 22.98 7.13
CA LYS A 100 6.35 24.36 6.97
C LYS A 100 6.65 25.22 8.19
N GLU A 101 6.72 24.62 9.37
CA GLU A 101 7.02 25.27 10.65
C GLU A 101 8.51 25.54 10.84
N VAL A 102 9.40 24.96 10.02
CA VAL A 102 10.85 25.22 10.10
C VAL A 102 11.15 26.69 9.86
N GLY A 103 10.33 27.36 9.06
CA GLY A 103 10.35 28.80 8.81
C GLY A 103 10.79 29.15 7.39
N PRO A 104 10.83 30.45 7.03
CA PRO A 104 11.03 30.90 5.65
C PRO A 104 12.36 30.46 5.02
N ARG A 105 13.41 30.25 5.82
CA ARG A 105 14.72 29.78 5.33
C ARG A 105 14.67 28.37 4.75
N ALA A 106 13.66 27.59 5.12
CA ALA A 106 13.45 26.24 4.65
C ALA A 106 12.36 26.15 3.56
N ASP A 107 11.74 27.27 3.17
CA ASP A 107 10.79 27.25 2.06
C ASP A 107 11.56 26.96 0.75
N PRO A 108 11.09 26.04 -0.13
CA PRO A 108 9.80 25.33 -0.13
C PRO A 108 9.87 23.84 0.28
N LEU A 109 10.71 23.47 1.26
CA LEU A 109 10.92 22.06 1.68
C LEU A 109 9.66 21.37 2.23
N TRP A 110 8.60 22.09 2.60
CA TRP A 110 7.34 21.45 2.96
C TRP A 110 6.54 21.00 1.74
N PHE A 111 6.72 21.66 0.59
CA PHE A 111 5.91 21.46 -0.61
C PHE A 111 6.46 20.35 -1.49
N TYR A 112 7.76 20.39 -1.85
CA TYR A 112 8.32 19.41 -2.79
C TYR A 112 8.30 17.97 -2.24
N PRO A 113 8.79 17.68 -1.04
CA PRO A 113 8.70 16.34 -0.48
C PRO A 113 7.26 15.87 -0.30
N HIS A 114 6.34 16.76 0.12
CA HIS A 114 4.93 16.42 0.22
C HIS A 114 4.34 15.98 -1.12
N VAL A 115 4.49 16.80 -2.17
CA VAL A 115 3.91 16.48 -3.49
C VAL A 115 4.59 15.26 -4.12
N SER A 116 5.91 15.11 -3.97
CA SER A 116 6.63 13.93 -4.47
C SER A 116 6.13 12.66 -3.78
N ILE A 117 6.08 12.63 -2.45
CA ILE A 117 5.65 11.44 -1.71
C ILE A 117 4.19 11.10 -2.01
N GLN A 118 3.29 12.11 -2.04
CA GLN A 118 1.87 11.87 -2.29
C GLN A 118 1.56 11.45 -3.72
N THR A 119 2.26 12.01 -4.71
CA THR A 119 2.09 11.58 -6.11
C THR A 119 2.59 10.15 -6.31
N SER A 120 3.75 9.80 -5.75
CA SER A 120 4.23 8.41 -5.77
C SER A 120 3.27 7.45 -5.06
N ALA A 121 2.76 7.83 -3.88
CA ALA A 121 1.79 7.02 -3.14
C ALA A 121 0.51 6.78 -3.94
N TYR A 122 0.01 7.81 -4.62
CA TYR A 122 -1.18 7.71 -5.47
C TYR A 122 -0.99 6.79 -6.68
N LEU A 123 0.16 6.90 -7.38
CA LEU A 123 0.48 6.04 -8.53
C LEU A 123 0.60 4.58 -8.12
N ILE A 124 1.33 4.31 -7.03
CA ILE A 124 1.51 2.96 -6.51
C ILE A 124 0.18 2.39 -6.00
N GLY A 125 -0.61 3.19 -5.26
CA GLY A 125 -1.93 2.78 -4.79
C GLY A 125 -2.91 2.48 -5.93
N THR A 126 -2.84 3.25 -7.03
CA THR A 126 -3.64 2.98 -8.24
C THR A 126 -3.24 1.67 -8.89
N ALA A 127 -1.94 1.42 -9.05
CA ALA A 127 -1.45 0.14 -9.59
C ALA A 127 -1.88 -1.04 -8.71
N ALA A 128 -1.72 -0.92 -7.39
CA ALA A 128 -2.15 -1.95 -6.44
C ALA A 128 -3.67 -2.18 -6.48
N GLY A 129 -4.47 -1.12 -6.60
CA GLY A 129 -5.93 -1.22 -6.75
C GLY A 129 -6.33 -1.93 -8.05
N ALA A 130 -5.69 -1.60 -9.18
CA ALA A 130 -5.91 -2.26 -10.45
C ALA A 130 -5.57 -3.76 -10.37
N THR A 131 -4.43 -4.10 -9.77
CA THR A 131 -4.06 -5.50 -9.49
C THR A 131 -5.11 -6.19 -8.61
N GLY A 132 -5.58 -5.54 -7.54
CA GLY A 132 -6.63 -6.09 -6.68
C GLY A 132 -7.95 -6.39 -7.39
N ILE A 133 -8.37 -5.52 -8.32
CA ILE A 133 -9.57 -5.75 -9.15
C ILE A 133 -9.35 -6.94 -10.09
N ILE A 134 -8.21 -7.02 -10.77
CA ILE A 134 -7.88 -8.12 -11.68
C ILE A 134 -7.87 -9.45 -10.92
N LEU A 135 -7.25 -9.49 -9.74
CA LEU A 135 -7.24 -10.67 -8.87
C LEU A 135 -8.65 -11.05 -8.39
N GLY A 136 -9.48 -10.06 -8.05
CA GLY A 136 -10.87 -10.27 -7.67
C GLY A 136 -11.73 -10.87 -8.78
N ILE A 137 -11.54 -10.43 -10.04
CA ILE A 137 -12.23 -11.00 -11.20
C ILE A 137 -11.81 -12.46 -11.43
N LYS A 138 -10.53 -12.79 -11.20
CA LYS A 138 -9.99 -14.15 -11.36
C LYS A 138 -10.32 -15.10 -10.22
N SER A 139 -10.80 -14.60 -9.08
CA SER A 139 -11.06 -15.39 -7.88
C SER A 139 -12.56 -15.58 -7.65
N SER A 140 -13.18 -16.50 -8.40
CA SER A 140 -14.59 -16.85 -8.24
C SER A 140 -14.85 -17.40 -6.82
N GLY A 141 -15.47 -16.58 -5.95
CA GLY A 141 -15.87 -16.99 -4.59
C GLY A 141 -15.50 -16.01 -3.47
N VAL A 142 -14.60 -15.05 -3.72
CA VAL A 142 -14.13 -14.09 -2.68
C VAL A 142 -14.63 -12.69 -3.01
N GLN A 143 -15.83 -12.33 -2.54
CA GLN A 143 -16.34 -10.96 -2.66
C GLN A 143 -15.90 -10.08 -1.48
N GLN A 144 -15.18 -8.99 -1.77
CA GLN A 144 -14.67 -8.04 -0.77
C GLN A 144 -15.24 -6.64 -0.98
N SER A 145 -16.58 -6.54 -1.00
CA SER A 145 -17.29 -5.31 -1.39
C SER A 145 -16.95 -4.09 -0.55
N CYS A 146 -16.70 -4.25 0.76
CA CYS A 146 -16.31 -3.14 1.64
C CYS A 146 -14.89 -2.63 1.34
N HIS A 147 -13.91 -3.53 1.23
CA HIS A 147 -12.53 -3.18 0.91
C HIS A 147 -12.44 -2.51 -0.47
N LEU A 148 -13.13 -3.08 -1.47
CA LEU A 148 -13.21 -2.50 -2.81
C LEU A 148 -13.88 -1.12 -2.79
N GLY A 149 -14.99 -0.94 -2.05
CA GLY A 149 -15.69 0.34 -1.95
C GLY A 149 -14.83 1.45 -1.32
N ILE A 150 -14.08 1.12 -0.26
CA ILE A 150 -13.11 2.06 0.34
C ILE A 150 -11.99 2.36 -0.66
N GLY A 151 -11.46 1.35 -1.35
CA GLY A 151 -10.42 1.52 -2.37
C GLY A 151 -10.83 2.44 -3.52
N ILE A 152 -12.03 2.27 -4.07
CA ILE A 152 -12.59 3.13 -5.12
C ILE A 152 -12.75 4.57 -4.59
N THR A 153 -13.25 4.73 -3.36
CA THR A 153 -13.40 6.05 -2.74
C THR A 153 -12.05 6.75 -2.58
N LEU A 154 -11.02 6.02 -2.12
CA LEU A 154 -9.65 6.53 -2.01
C LEU A 154 -9.07 6.96 -3.35
N PHE A 155 -9.25 6.15 -4.41
CA PHE A 155 -8.83 6.49 -5.77
C PHE A 155 -9.50 7.77 -6.26
N SER A 156 -10.82 7.87 -6.13
CA SER A 156 -11.58 9.06 -6.56
C SER A 156 -11.17 10.32 -5.81
N LEU A 157 -11.02 10.25 -4.49
CA LEU A 157 -10.60 11.41 -3.68
C LEU A 157 -9.15 11.82 -3.96
N GLY A 158 -8.24 10.86 -4.14
CA GLY A 158 -6.84 11.11 -4.49
C GLY A 158 -6.70 11.77 -5.87
N LEU A 159 -7.45 11.29 -6.87
CA LEU A 159 -7.47 11.89 -8.20
C LEU A 159 -7.98 13.33 -8.13
N LEU A 160 -9.07 13.56 -7.40
CA LEU A 160 -9.65 14.87 -7.21
C LEU A 160 -8.66 15.84 -6.55
N GLN A 161 -7.91 15.38 -5.55
CA GLN A 161 -6.85 16.16 -4.91
C GLN A 161 -5.74 16.56 -5.89
N ALA A 162 -5.29 15.64 -6.75
CA ALA A 162 -4.23 15.89 -7.73
C ALA A 162 -4.70 16.80 -8.88
N LEU A 163 -5.89 16.57 -9.42
CA LEU A 163 -6.44 17.36 -10.53
C LEU A 163 -6.66 18.83 -10.14
N ILE A 164 -7.14 19.09 -8.92
CA ILE A 164 -7.38 20.46 -8.49
C ILE A 164 -6.06 21.21 -8.24
N LEU A 165 -4.97 20.53 -7.86
CA LEU A 165 -3.63 21.14 -7.81
C LEU A 165 -3.17 21.57 -9.22
N LEU A 166 -3.43 20.77 -10.26
CA LEU A 166 -3.10 21.13 -11.65
C LEU A 166 -3.93 22.32 -12.13
N LEU A 167 -5.24 22.32 -11.85
CA LEU A 167 -6.12 23.44 -12.14
C LEU A 167 -5.66 24.71 -11.40
N GLN A 168 -5.21 24.58 -10.16
CA GLN A 168 -4.62 25.68 -9.42
C GLN A 168 -3.34 26.20 -10.04
N HIS A 169 -2.41 25.34 -10.46
CA HIS A 169 -1.19 25.81 -11.11
C HIS A 169 -1.50 26.57 -12.42
N ALA A 170 -2.51 26.10 -13.18
CA ALA A 170 -2.98 26.78 -14.37
C ALA A 170 -3.62 28.15 -14.05
N TYR A 171 -4.45 28.23 -12.99
CA TYR A 171 -5.12 29.45 -12.55
C TYR A 171 -4.23 30.38 -11.71
N PHE A 172 -3.12 29.89 -11.17
CA PHE A 172 -2.17 30.64 -10.34
C PHE A 172 -1.54 31.81 -11.11
N LYS A 173 -1.41 31.68 -12.44
CA LYS A 173 -0.90 32.73 -13.32
C LYS A 173 -1.80 33.98 -13.42
N THR A 174 -3.04 33.94 -12.93
CA THR A 174 -4.02 35.03 -13.10
C THR A 174 -4.39 35.79 -11.82
N GLY A 175 -3.57 35.72 -10.75
CA GLY A 175 -3.77 36.52 -9.52
C GLY A 175 -4.49 35.78 -8.38
N TRP A 176 -4.44 34.45 -8.39
CA TRP A 176 -5.22 33.57 -7.52
C TRP A 176 -4.88 33.60 -6.01
N LYS A 177 -3.71 34.15 -5.66
CA LYS A 177 -3.15 34.10 -4.28
C LYS A 177 -4.04 34.76 -3.23
N GLU A 178 -4.85 35.75 -3.62
CA GLU A 178 -5.69 36.58 -2.74
C GLU A 178 -7.19 36.25 -2.84
N SER A 179 -7.57 35.21 -3.58
CA SER A 179 -8.99 34.92 -3.88
C SER A 179 -9.67 34.04 -2.82
N LYS A 180 -10.98 34.23 -2.62
CA LYS A 180 -11.86 33.36 -1.82
C LYS A 180 -11.74 31.87 -2.18
N TYR A 181 -11.41 31.57 -3.44
CA TYR A 181 -11.26 30.21 -3.95
C TYR A 181 -10.06 29.48 -3.34
N ARG A 182 -8.97 30.18 -3.02
CA ARG A 182 -7.80 29.60 -2.35
C ARG A 182 -8.12 29.14 -0.94
N TYR A 183 -8.89 29.94 -0.21
CA TYR A 183 -9.33 29.59 1.15
C TYR A 183 -10.24 28.34 1.13
N THR A 184 -11.28 28.35 0.28
CA THR A 184 -12.20 27.21 0.14
C THR A 184 -11.46 25.94 -0.26
N TRP A 185 -10.50 26.04 -1.18
CA TRP A 185 -9.66 24.92 -1.54
C TRP A 185 -8.82 24.41 -0.38
N ASN A 186 -8.10 25.28 0.33
CA ASN A 186 -7.24 24.84 1.43
C ASN A 186 -8.05 24.06 2.48
N MET A 187 -9.24 24.55 2.81
CA MET A 187 -10.16 23.84 3.71
C MET A 187 -10.54 22.48 3.13
N PHE A 188 -11.00 22.43 1.89
CA PHE A 188 -11.38 21.19 1.21
C PHE A 188 -10.21 20.18 1.15
N HIS A 189 -9.02 20.63 0.73
CA HIS A 189 -7.81 19.83 0.61
C HIS A 189 -7.37 19.26 1.97
N HIS A 190 -7.43 20.07 3.03
CA HIS A 190 -7.13 19.59 4.38
C HIS A 190 -8.15 18.55 4.86
N VAL A 191 -9.46 18.86 4.77
CA VAL A 191 -10.52 17.95 5.22
C VAL A 191 -10.47 16.62 4.46
N THR A 192 -10.41 16.68 3.13
CA THR A 192 -10.32 15.47 2.31
C THR A 192 -9.01 14.73 2.54
N GLY A 193 -7.90 15.43 2.83
CA GLY A 193 -6.62 14.81 3.18
C GLY A 193 -6.71 13.97 4.44
N TYR A 194 -7.37 14.47 5.49
CA TYR A 194 -7.63 13.70 6.72
C TYR A 194 -8.54 12.50 6.48
N ILE A 195 -9.58 12.66 5.66
CA ILE A 195 -10.47 11.55 5.29
C ILE A 195 -9.68 10.45 4.57
N ILE A 196 -8.83 10.81 3.59
CA ILE A 196 -7.99 9.86 2.86
C ILE A 196 -7.04 9.13 3.82
N LEU A 197 -6.43 9.82 4.78
CA LEU A 197 -5.56 9.20 5.80
C LEU A 197 -6.28 8.11 6.61
N LEU A 198 -7.49 8.42 7.10
CA LEU A 198 -8.29 7.50 7.90
C LEU A 198 -8.81 6.31 7.06
N LEU A 199 -9.32 6.59 5.86
CA LEU A 199 -9.78 5.55 4.94
C LEU A 199 -8.61 4.66 4.49
N SER A 200 -7.41 5.22 4.28
CA SER A 200 -6.23 4.44 3.91
C SER A 200 -5.85 3.45 5.01
N PHE A 201 -5.85 3.89 6.26
CA PHE A 201 -5.62 3.00 7.42
C PHE A 201 -6.68 1.90 7.50
N ALA A 202 -7.96 2.27 7.40
CA ALA A 202 -9.06 1.30 7.41
C ALA A 202 -8.96 0.31 6.25
N ASN A 203 -8.55 0.77 5.07
CA ASN A 203 -8.42 -0.06 3.87
C ASN A 203 -7.28 -1.06 3.99
N ILE A 204 -6.14 -0.66 4.55
CA ILE A 204 -5.01 -1.57 4.81
C ILE A 204 -5.42 -2.65 5.82
N TRP A 205 -6.10 -2.27 6.90
CA TRP A 205 -6.59 -3.23 7.89
C TRP A 205 -7.66 -4.17 7.32
N GLY A 206 -8.53 -3.64 6.44
CA GLY A 206 -9.45 -4.43 5.63
C GLY A 206 -8.70 -5.45 4.77
N GLY A 207 -7.64 -5.01 4.08
CA GLY A 207 -6.76 -5.87 3.29
C GLY A 207 -6.09 -6.98 4.10
N PHE A 208 -5.67 -6.71 5.35
CA PHE A 208 -5.13 -7.76 6.23
C PHE A 208 -6.16 -8.85 6.55
N LYS A 209 -7.45 -8.51 6.70
CA LYS A 209 -8.50 -9.52 6.89
C LYS A 209 -8.70 -10.41 5.66
N VAL A 210 -8.48 -9.86 4.47
CA VAL A 210 -8.58 -10.60 3.20
C VAL A 210 -7.36 -11.49 2.99
N LEU A 211 -6.17 -10.92 3.09
CA LEU A 211 -4.91 -11.61 2.81
C LEU A 211 -4.48 -12.56 3.94
N LYS A 212 -5.01 -12.37 5.16
CA LYS A 212 -4.62 -13.10 6.37
C LYS A 212 -3.09 -13.27 6.47
N PRO A 213 -2.31 -12.16 6.42
CA PRO A 213 -0.86 -12.25 6.46
C PRO A 213 -0.40 -12.79 7.81
N ALA A 214 0.84 -13.28 7.85
CA ALA A 214 1.46 -13.71 9.11
C ALA A 214 1.41 -12.58 10.17
N LYS A 215 1.26 -12.96 11.45
CA LYS A 215 1.02 -12.01 12.56
C LYS A 215 2.15 -10.99 12.67
N GLU A 216 3.37 -11.40 12.35
CA GLU A 216 4.59 -10.59 12.31
C GLU A 216 4.41 -9.39 11.39
N TRP A 217 3.73 -9.55 10.25
CA TRP A 217 3.46 -8.45 9.31
C TRP A 217 2.49 -7.43 9.86
N MET A 218 1.45 -7.90 10.55
CA MET A 218 0.49 -7.02 11.22
C MET A 218 1.17 -6.24 12.36
N ILE A 219 2.03 -6.92 13.13
CA ILE A 219 2.81 -6.31 14.21
C ILE A 219 3.80 -5.29 13.65
N ALA A 220 4.56 -5.64 12.62
CA ALA A 220 5.55 -4.74 12.00
C ALA A 220 4.88 -3.47 11.44
N TYR A 221 3.79 -3.63 10.68
CA TYR A 221 3.03 -2.47 10.19
C TYR A 221 2.47 -1.63 11.34
N GLY A 222 1.89 -2.26 12.37
CA GLY A 222 1.37 -1.59 13.55
C GLY A 222 2.44 -0.82 14.32
N ALA A 223 3.64 -1.38 14.47
CA ALA A 223 4.77 -0.74 15.13
C ALA A 223 5.27 0.49 14.36
N VAL A 224 5.43 0.37 13.03
CA VAL A 224 5.85 1.51 12.18
C VAL A 224 4.79 2.62 12.21
N PHE A 225 3.51 2.27 12.06
CA PHE A 225 2.42 3.24 12.11
C PHE A 225 2.29 3.91 13.48
N GLY A 226 2.43 3.14 14.57
CA GLY A 226 2.48 3.66 15.93
C GLY A 226 3.67 4.62 16.14
N GLY A 227 4.83 4.30 15.58
CA GLY A 227 6.00 5.18 15.57
C GLY A 227 5.75 6.51 14.83
N LEU A 228 5.03 6.47 13.70
CA LEU A 228 4.62 7.69 12.98
C LEU A 228 3.64 8.53 13.79
N ILE A 229 2.67 7.92 14.47
CA ILE A 229 1.75 8.63 15.38
C ILE A 229 2.54 9.28 16.51
N LEU A 230 3.43 8.54 17.18
CA LEU A 230 4.26 9.08 18.26
C LEU A 230 5.11 10.25 17.76
N SER A 231 5.77 10.08 16.61
CA SER A 231 6.57 11.14 15.98
C SER A 231 5.72 12.38 15.67
N SER A 232 4.50 12.19 15.19
CA SER A 232 3.55 13.29 14.94
C SER A 232 3.18 14.02 16.24
N LEU A 233 2.90 13.30 17.34
CA LEU A 233 2.61 13.92 18.64
C LEU A 233 3.80 14.73 19.17
N LEU A 234 5.01 14.20 19.06
CA LEU A 234 6.25 14.90 19.45
C LEU A 234 6.47 16.17 18.62
N LEU A 235 6.27 16.08 17.30
CA LEU A 235 6.40 17.23 16.40
C LEU A 235 5.30 18.28 16.65
N GLU A 236 4.08 17.86 17.00
CA GLU A 236 3.00 18.76 17.37
C GLU A 236 3.30 19.49 18.70
N ALA A 237 3.86 18.79 19.69
CA ALA A 237 4.32 19.40 20.94
C ALA A 237 5.46 20.41 20.69
N TRP A 238 6.46 20.02 19.91
CA TRP A 238 7.56 20.90 19.50
C TRP A 238 7.05 22.16 18.80
N LYS A 239 6.12 22.00 17.84
CA LYS A 239 5.50 23.11 17.12
C LYS A 239 4.83 24.10 18.09
N ARG A 240 4.05 23.60 19.05
CA ARG A 240 3.37 24.44 20.06
C ARG A 240 4.37 25.20 20.94
N VAL A 241 5.40 24.52 21.43
CA VAL A 241 6.45 25.15 22.26
C VAL A 241 7.19 26.24 21.48
N ARG A 242 7.51 25.97 20.22
CA ARG A 242 8.18 26.94 19.34
C ARG A 242 7.29 28.15 19.04
N GLY A 243 6.01 27.93 18.76
CA GLY A 243 5.04 29.02 18.56
C GLY A 243 4.90 29.91 19.79
N GLY A 244 4.75 29.33 20.98
CA GLY A 244 4.67 30.11 22.23
C GLY A 244 5.92 30.92 22.55
N LYS A 245 7.11 30.47 22.15
CA LYS A 245 8.36 31.26 22.28
C LYS A 245 8.39 32.49 21.36
N ILE A 246 7.71 32.45 20.23
CA ILE A 246 7.63 33.59 19.29
C ILE A 246 6.65 34.63 19.85
N ASP A 247 5.52 34.20 20.42
CA ASP A 247 4.48 35.10 20.95
C ASP A 247 4.88 35.79 22.27
N HIS A 248 5.81 35.21 23.05
CA HIS A 248 6.33 35.81 24.29
C HIS A 248 7.66 36.56 24.13
N GLY A 249 8.19 36.67 22.90
CA GLY A 249 9.48 37.29 22.59
C GLY A 249 9.38 38.67 21.93
N VAL A 250 8.21 39.33 21.98
CA VAL A 250 7.94 40.69 21.49
C VAL A 250 7.61 41.60 22.67
#